data_AF-A0A381J6Y3-F1
#
_entry.id   AF-A0A381J6Y3-F1
#
_cell.length_a   1.000
_cell.length_b   1.000
_cell.length_c   1.000
_cell.angle_alpha   90.00
_cell.angle_beta   90.00
_cell.angle_gamma   90.00
#
_symmetry.space_group_name_H-M   'P 1'
#
loop_
_entity.id
_entity.type
_entity.pdbx_description
1 polymer ?
#
loop_
_entity_poly.entity_id
_entity_poly.type
_entity_poly.pdbx_seq_one_letter_code
_entity_poly.pdbx_strand_id
1 'polypeptide(L)' 'MEETSQELNNIKLCVIVKIFVKSENRVEYGAVWLGKIYNVKPFQINDEMDKICFWHLKCDIGYIDGIDRKLIDILL' A
#
# COMPACT_ATOMS: atom_id res chain seq x y z
N MET A 1 -8.59 3.46 8.32
CA MET A 1 -9.13 3.26 9.68
C MET A 1 -8.73 1.90 10.21
N GLU A 2 -9.00 0.80 9.50
CA GLU A 2 -8.62 -0.54 9.93
C GLU A 2 -7.09 -0.73 10.01
N GLU A 3 -6.34 -0.73 8.91
CA GLU A 3 -4.91 -1.10 8.94
C GLU A 3 -3.93 -0.03 9.45
N THR A 4 -4.12 1.26 9.09
CA THR A 4 -3.11 2.31 9.35
C THR A 4 -3.53 3.35 10.38
N SER A 5 -4.80 3.30 10.82
CA SER A 5 -5.47 4.35 11.61
C SER A 5 -5.46 5.76 10.97
N GLN A 6 -4.99 5.91 9.73
CA GLN A 6 -4.94 7.19 9.02
C GLN A 6 -6.27 7.49 8.33
N GLU A 7 -6.52 8.78 8.15
CA GLU A 7 -7.67 9.32 7.41
C GLU A 7 -7.18 10.18 6.24
N LEU A 8 -7.80 9.95 5.07
CA LEU A 8 -7.50 10.66 3.84
C LEU A 8 -8.79 11.32 3.34
N ASN A 9 -8.75 12.65 3.20
CA ASN A 9 -9.89 13.41 2.67
C ASN A 9 -9.85 13.52 1.14
N ASN A 10 -8.69 13.29 0.53
CA ASN A 10 -8.48 13.38 -0.91
C ASN A 10 -7.65 12.20 -1.39
N ILE A 11 -8.27 11.33 -2.18
CA ILE A 11 -7.63 10.19 -2.84
C ILE A 11 -7.87 10.26 -4.35
N LYS A 12 -6.90 9.78 -5.14
CA LYS A 12 -6.97 9.71 -6.59
C LYS A 12 -6.67 8.28 -7.04
N LEU A 13 -7.51 7.75 -7.93
CA LEU A 13 -7.20 6.50 -8.62
C LEU A 13 -6.04 6.74 -9.58
N CYS A 14 -4.96 5.96 -9.44
CA CYS A 14 -3.79 6.08 -10.30
C CYS A 14 -3.75 4.95 -11.34
N VAL A 15 -3.93 3.71 -10.91
CA VAL A 15 -3.72 2.52 -11.75
C VAL A 15 -4.75 1.46 -11.42
N ILE A 16 -5.22 0.74 -12.44
CA ILE A 16 -5.90 -0.55 -12.27
C ILE A 16 -4.93 -1.64 -12.70
N VAL A 17 -4.69 -2.60 -11.83
CA VAL A 17 -3.81 -3.75 -12.09
C VAL A 17 -4.62 -5.01 -12.30
N LYS A 18 -4.19 -5.82 -13.25
CA LYS A 18 -4.68 -7.18 -13.45
C LYS A 18 -3.57 -8.13 -13.00
N ILE A 19 -3.85 -8.92 -11.97
CA ILE A 19 -2.90 -9.85 -11.35
C ILE A 19 -3.35 -11.28 -11.68
N PHE A 20 -2.43 -12.12 -12.12
CA PHE A 20 -2.69 -13.53 -12.33
C PHE A 20 -2.04 -14.35 -11.20
N VAL A 21 -2.87 -14.89 -10.32
CA VAL A 21 -2.45 -15.70 -9.19
C VAL A 21 -2.30 -17.14 -9.65
N LYS A 22 -1.06 -17.50 -10.02
CA LYS A 22 -0.73 -18.79 -10.65
C LYS A 22 -1.10 -19.99 -9.79
N SER A 23 -0.87 -19.92 -8.47
CA SER A 23 -1.15 -21.01 -7.51
C SER A 23 -2.62 -21.42 -7.50
N GLU A 24 -3.51 -20.48 -7.81
CA GLU A 24 -4.96 -20.67 -7.75
C GLU A 24 -5.62 -20.63 -9.13
N ASN A 25 -4.83 -20.46 -10.19
CA ASN A 25 -5.31 -20.28 -11.56
C ASN A 25 -6.44 -19.23 -11.67
N ARG A 26 -6.33 -18.12 -10.91
CA ARG A 26 -7.33 -17.06 -10.86
C ARG A 26 -6.77 -15.71 -11.28
N VAL A 27 -7.65 -14.85 -11.77
CA VAL A 27 -7.36 -13.46 -12.10
C VAL A 27 -7.97 -12.57 -11.04
N GLU A 28 -7.17 -11.64 -10.52
CA GLU A 28 -7.61 -10.58 -9.62
C GLU A 28 -7.43 -9.22 -10.28
N TYR A 29 -8.28 -8.28 -9.90
CA TYR A 29 -8.16 -6.89 -10.31
C TYR A 29 -7.98 -6.03 -9.06
N GLY A 30 -6.89 -5.26 -9.03
CA GLY A 30 -6.58 -4.33 -7.96
C GLY A 30 -6.66 -2.89 -8.45
N ALA A 31 -6.98 -1.96 -7.55
CA ALA A 31 -6.94 -0.53 -7.82
C ALA A 31 -5.92 0.12 -6.88
N VAL A 32 -5.01 0.91 -7.45
CA VAL A 32 -3.99 1.63 -6.69
C VAL A 32 -4.39 3.10 -6.60
N TRP A 33 -4.51 3.57 -5.36
CA TRP A 33 -4.95 4.91 -5.02
C TRP A 33 -3.79 5.70 -4.40
N LEU A 34 -3.71 6.98 -4.71
CA LEU A 34 -2.75 7.91 -4.11
C LEU A 34 -3.51 8.96 -3.29
N GLY A 35 -3.10 9.15 -2.04
CA GLY A 35 -3.64 10.17 -1.15
C GLY A 35 -2.53 10.93 -0.43
N LYS A 36 -2.85 12.11 0.08
CA LYS A 36 -1.95 12.91 0.92
C LYS A 36 -2.48 13.00 2.34
N ILE A 37 -1.63 12.67 3.31
CA ILE A 37 -1.91 12.83 4.73
C ILE A 37 -1.40 14.20 5.15
N TYR A 38 -2.29 15.04 5.66
CA TYR A 38 -1.94 16.37 6.20
C TYR A 38 -1.84 16.36 7.73
N ASN A 39 -2.57 15.45 8.38
CA ASN A 39 -2.54 15.30 9.83
C ASN A 39 -2.34 13.82 10.17
N VAL A 40 -1.16 13.48 10.69
CA VAL A 40 -0.81 12.10 11.03
C VAL A 40 -1.48 11.72 12.34
N LYS A 41 -2.25 10.64 12.34
CA LYS A 41 -2.82 10.06 13.56
C LYS A 41 -1.87 9.03 14.17
N PRO A 42 -1.88 8.85 15.51
CA PRO A 42 -1.17 7.74 16.13
C PRO A 42 -1.63 6.41 15.54
N PHE A 43 -0.67 5.53 15.24
CA PHE A 43 -0.94 4.17 14.80
C PHE A 43 -1.50 3.34 15.96
N GLN A 44 -2.45 2.46 15.65
CA GLN A 44 -3.00 1.48 16.60
C GLN A 44 -2.79 0.09 16.01
N ILE A 45 -2.12 -0.77 16.77
CA ILE A 45 -1.93 -2.19 16.43
C ILE A 45 -3.29 -2.87 16.35
N ASN A 46 -3.45 -3.77 15.39
CA ASN A 46 -4.64 -4.59 15.23
C ASN A 46 -4.25 -6.03 14.80
N ASP A 47 -5.23 -6.86 14.46
CA ASP A 47 -5.02 -8.26 14.06
C ASP A 47 -4.30 -8.43 12.71
N GLU A 48 -4.18 -7.36 11.92
CA GLU A 48 -3.58 -7.34 10.58
C GLU A 48 -2.17 -6.74 10.56
N MET A 49 -1.89 -5.76 11.42
CA MET A 49 -0.69 -4.93 11.39
C MET A 49 -0.15 -4.65 12.80
N ASP A 50 1.13 -4.95 13.00
CA ASP A 50 1.86 -4.74 14.26
C ASP A 50 2.66 -3.42 14.30
N LYS A 51 2.94 -2.83 13.14
CA LYS A 51 3.75 -1.62 13.01
C LYS A 51 3.46 -0.86 11.71
N ILE A 52 3.80 0.43 11.71
CA ILE A 52 3.81 1.28 10.52
C ILE A 52 5.08 2.15 10.50
N CYS A 53 5.59 2.45 9.31
CA CYS A 53 6.69 3.40 9.14
C CYS A 53 6.45 4.31 7.94
N PHE A 54 6.92 5.55 8.03
CA PHE A 54 7.04 6.41 6.86
C PHE A 54 8.38 6.13 6.19
N TRP A 55 8.32 5.77 4.91
CA TRP A 55 9.50 5.36 4.15
C TRP A 55 9.83 6.37 3.06
N HIS A 56 11.06 6.88 3.07
CA HIS A 56 11.57 7.82 2.06
C HIS A 56 12.25 7.11 0.88
N LEU A 57 11.97 5.82 0.66
CA LEU A 57 12.47 4.98 -0.44
C LEU A 57 13.99 4.74 -0.50
N LYS A 58 14.77 5.21 0.47
CA LYS A 58 16.24 5.03 0.48
C LYS A 58 16.75 4.10 1.57
N CYS A 59 16.00 3.92 2.65
CA CYS A 59 16.35 2.98 3.71
C CYS A 59 15.89 1.57 3.34
N ASP A 60 16.63 0.57 3.78
CA ASP A 60 16.13 -0.81 3.76
C ASP A 60 15.07 -0.99 4.83
N ILE A 61 13.92 -1.55 4.45
CA ILE A 61 12.80 -1.86 5.36
C ILE A 61 12.51 -3.37 5.42
N GLY A 62 13.40 -4.19 4.84
CA GLY A 62 13.25 -5.63 4.72
C GLY A 62 12.62 -6.05 3.39
N TYR A 63 11.96 -7.21 3.41
CA TYR A 63 11.33 -7.77 2.22
C TYR A 63 10.16 -6.91 1.72
N ILE A 64 10.09 -6.72 0.40
CA ILE A 64 8.98 -6.11 -0.32
C ILE A 64 8.62 -7.06 -1.46
N ASP A 65 7.33 -7.36 -1.66
CA ASP A 65 6.91 -8.22 -2.75
C ASP A 65 7.24 -7.61 -4.13
N GLY A 66 7.48 -8.47 -5.12
CA GLY A 66 7.83 -8.04 -6.47
C GLY A 66 6.72 -7.22 -7.16
N ILE A 67 5.45 -7.44 -6.83
CA ILE A 67 4.33 -6.63 -7.33
C ILE A 67 4.37 -5.24 -6.68
N ASP A 68 4.51 -5.18 -5.36
CA ASP A 68 4.57 -3.92 -4.61
C ASP A 68 5.75 -3.05 -5.06
N ARG A 69 6.92 -3.67 -5.29
CA ARG A 69 8.08 -2.96 -5.80
C ARG A 69 7.82 -2.32 -7.17
N LYS A 70 7.19 -3.05 -8.08
CA LYS A 70 6.81 -2.51 -9.40
C LYS A 70 5.80 -1.37 -9.29
N LEU A 71 4.86 -1.45 -8.35
CA LEU A 71 3.90 -0.38 -8.12
C LEU A 71 4.58 0.90 -7.64
N ILE A 72 5.58 0.79 -6.76
CA ILE A 72 6.39 1.94 -6.34
C ILE A 72 7.11 2.56 -7.55
N ASP A 73 7.80 1.75 -8.35
CA ASP A 73 8.55 2.23 -9.54
C ASP A 73 7.66 2.90 -10.59
N ILE A 74 6.37 2.54 -10.67
CA ILE A 74 5.40 3.15 -11.60
C ILE A 74 4.88 4.49 -11.07
N LEU A 75 4.81 4.67 -9.75
CA LEU A 75 4.10 5.78 -9.11
C LEU A 75 5.00 6.89 -8.57
N LEU A 76 6.27 6.59 -8.23
CA LEU A 76 7.22 7.48 -7.54
C LEU A 76 8.59 7.47 -8.21
#